data_AF-A0A940MH48-F1
#
_entry.id   AF-A0A940MH48-F1
#
_cell.length_a   1.000
_cell.length_b   1.000
_cell.length_c   1.000
_cell.angle_alpha   90.00
_cell.angle_beta   90.00
_cell.angle_gamma   90.00
#
_symmetry.space_group_name_H-M   'P 1'
#
loop_
_entity.id
_entity.type
_entity.pdbx_description
1 polymer ?
#
loop_
_entity_poly.entity_id
_entity_poly.type
_entity_poly.pdbx_seq_one_letter_code
_entity_poly.pdbx_strand_id
1 'polypeptide(L)'
;MLGAIHAYRGAEGQPISRLGYFTAPFRPATGPLADRVIKVYRSAGSRAATDRLAECHADYVSALQAAGVPMPETEFHLVGMPVAGHTEVTPIVVQEALDPACLMRPLMLSSTTERTLEMMEAAGQVIARFWHWAEGFDGRVGFHPSIRNFAILDGRAVFFDTFPPLIHYTRDEMGQLLLQFSEKRLMRLVGPLVQKKVTGIQDEWYSPAETLVGMVGSACRLRPDDAQAYLSWGRDFVAREMQPWADEALPGLAEAPKLPGYWTGFRKVLGLQGEPNV
;
A
#
# COMPACT_ATOMS: atom_id res chain seq x y z
N MET A 1 -0.18 5.22 25.42
CA MET A 1 0.36 5.39 24.05
C MET A 1 1.84 5.79 24.05
N LEU A 2 2.21 6.97 24.56
CA LEU A 2 3.61 7.44 24.65
C LEU A 2 4.56 6.44 25.34
N GLY A 3 4.15 5.80 26.43
CA GLY A 3 4.97 4.79 27.14
C GLY A 3 5.23 3.50 26.35
N ALA A 4 4.30 3.07 25.50
CA ALA A 4 4.46 1.89 24.64
C ALA A 4 5.40 2.20 23.45
N ILE A 5 5.31 3.42 22.91
CA ILE A 5 6.21 3.91 21.85
C ILE A 5 7.64 4.12 22.41
N HIS A 6 7.77 4.56 23.67
CA HIS A 6 9.07 4.72 24.35
C HIS A 6 9.75 3.38 24.65
N ALA A 7 9.00 2.38 25.12
CA ALA A 7 9.51 1.02 25.33
C ALA A 7 10.07 0.40 24.04
N TYR A 8 9.57 0.84 22.88
CA TYR A 8 9.85 0.22 21.58
C TYR A 8 11.12 0.71 20.88
N ARG A 9 11.69 1.88 21.23
CA ARG A 9 13.06 2.21 20.80
C ARG A 9 14.12 1.35 21.51
N GLY A 10 13.78 0.77 22.66
CA GLY A 10 14.68 -0.08 23.48
C GLY A 10 14.48 -1.58 23.28
N ALA A 11 13.35 -2.02 22.75
CA ALA A 11 13.04 -3.43 22.53
C ALA A 11 12.84 -3.68 21.04
N GLU A 12 13.75 -4.43 20.44
CA GLU A 12 13.68 -5.03 19.11
C GLU A 12 12.42 -5.91 18.95
N GLY A 13 11.23 -5.32 18.87
CA GLY A 13 10.06 -6.08 18.46
C GLY A 13 10.28 -6.61 17.05
N GLN A 14 9.90 -7.87 16.83
CA GLN A 14 10.16 -8.54 15.56
C GLN A 14 9.49 -7.77 14.42
N PRO A 15 10.24 -7.31 13.40
CA PRO A 15 9.64 -6.68 12.24
C PRO A 15 8.70 -7.67 11.58
N ILE A 16 7.40 -7.34 11.50
CA ILE A 16 6.39 -8.19 10.85
C ILE A 16 6.66 -8.25 9.33
N SER A 17 7.34 -7.23 8.79
CA SER A 17 7.79 -7.17 7.40
C SER A 17 8.95 -6.18 7.25
N ARG A 18 10.01 -6.57 6.52
CA ARG A 18 11.13 -5.68 6.11
C ARG A 18 10.87 -4.95 4.78
N LEU A 19 9.64 -4.99 4.26
CA LEU A 19 9.34 -4.67 2.86
C LEU A 19 8.50 -3.41 2.63
N GLY A 20 8.15 -2.68 3.70
CA GLY A 20 7.50 -1.38 3.56
C GLY A 20 8.46 -0.35 2.98
N TYR A 21 8.03 0.43 1.99
CA TYR A 21 8.85 1.50 1.40
C TYR A 21 9.12 2.66 2.40
N PHE A 22 8.31 2.74 3.46
CA PHE A 22 8.27 3.85 4.41
C PHE A 22 8.56 3.47 5.87
N THR A 23 8.21 2.26 6.30
CA THR A 23 8.37 1.79 7.68
C THR A 23 8.23 0.26 7.78
N ALA A 24 8.81 -0.33 8.82
CA ALA A 24 8.58 -1.71 9.23
C ALA A 24 7.45 -1.77 10.28
N PRO A 25 6.28 -2.36 9.98
CA PRO A 25 5.20 -2.51 10.95
C PRO A 25 5.60 -3.48 12.07
N PHE A 26 5.04 -3.27 13.25
CA PHE A 26 5.23 -4.17 14.39
C PHE A 26 3.97 -4.35 15.21
N ARG A 27 3.96 -5.40 16.04
CA ARG A 27 2.88 -5.73 16.96
C ARG A 27 3.47 -5.92 18.35
N PRO A 28 3.01 -5.15 19.35
CA PRO A 28 3.39 -5.39 20.74
C PRO A 28 3.03 -6.81 21.18
N ALA A 29 3.91 -7.47 21.93
CA ALA A 29 3.66 -8.83 22.41
C ALA A 29 2.66 -8.88 23.58
N THR A 30 2.57 -7.81 24.37
CA THR A 30 1.72 -7.72 25.56
C THR A 30 1.22 -6.29 25.76
N GLY A 31 0.26 -6.11 26.67
CA GLY A 31 -0.28 -4.80 27.03
C GLY A 31 -1.46 -4.35 26.16
N PRO A 32 -1.92 -3.10 26.33
CA PRO A 32 -3.18 -2.62 25.77
C PRO A 32 -3.18 -2.42 24.24
N LEU A 33 -2.05 -2.67 23.57
CA LEU A 33 -1.91 -2.59 22.12
C LEU A 33 -1.48 -3.93 21.51
N ALA A 34 -1.58 -5.04 22.26
CA ALA A 34 -1.14 -6.36 21.80
C ALA A 34 -1.99 -6.95 20.66
N ASP A 35 -3.18 -6.40 20.47
CA ASP A 35 -4.11 -6.68 19.37
C ASP A 35 -3.97 -5.66 18.22
N ARG A 36 -2.95 -4.79 18.24
CA ARG A 36 -2.72 -3.75 17.23
C ARG A 36 -1.42 -3.95 16.46
N VAL A 37 -1.43 -3.58 15.19
CA VAL A 37 -0.24 -3.34 14.37
C VAL A 37 0.04 -1.84 14.33
N ILE A 38 1.28 -1.48 14.58
CA ILE A 38 1.75 -0.10 14.68
C ILE A 38 2.75 0.16 13.56
N LYS A 39 2.54 1.23 12.80
CA LYS A 39 3.43 1.73 11.74
C LYS A 39 3.91 3.12 12.14
N VAL A 40 5.21 3.26 12.42
CA VAL A 40 5.81 4.52 12.85
C VAL A 40 6.53 5.16 11.67
N TYR A 41 6.14 6.37 11.31
CA TYR A 41 6.70 7.10 10.19
C TYR A 41 7.71 8.16 10.68
N ARG A 42 8.54 8.65 9.77
CA ARG A 42 9.44 9.77 10.07
C ARG A 42 8.65 11.07 10.26
N SER A 43 9.19 12.01 11.02
CA SER A 43 8.64 13.38 11.07
C SER A 43 8.66 14.05 9.69
N ALA A 44 7.60 14.81 9.37
CA ALA A 44 7.51 15.61 8.15
C ALA A 44 8.35 16.90 8.21
N GLY A 45 9.15 17.10 9.26
CA GLY A 45 10.08 18.22 9.40
C GLY A 45 9.43 19.58 9.67
N SER A 46 8.14 19.76 9.39
CA SER A 46 7.36 20.94 9.78
C SER A 46 6.00 20.54 10.36
N ARG A 47 5.50 21.37 11.29
CA ARG A 47 4.21 21.15 11.94
C ARG A 47 3.05 21.18 10.93
N ALA A 48 3.03 22.18 10.04
CA ALA A 48 2.00 22.32 9.02
C ALA A 48 1.93 21.12 8.06
N ALA A 49 3.07 20.59 7.62
CA ALA A 49 3.09 19.38 6.78
C ALA A 49 2.58 18.14 7.54
N THR A 50 2.85 18.07 8.85
CA THR A 50 2.41 16.97 9.69
C THR A 50 0.91 17.04 9.98
N ASP A 51 0.37 18.23 10.22
CA ASP A 51 -1.07 18.45 10.41
C ASP A 51 -1.84 18.13 9.11
N ARG A 52 -1.37 18.64 7.96
CA ARG A 52 -1.96 18.31 6.65
C ARG A 52 -1.94 16.81 6.37
N LEU A 53 -0.87 16.10 6.75
CA LEU A 53 -0.80 14.65 6.60
C LEU A 53 -1.86 13.91 7.42
N ALA A 54 -2.13 14.38 8.65
CA ALA A 54 -3.16 13.80 9.50
C ALA A 54 -4.57 14.05 8.94
N GLU A 55 -4.83 15.27 8.45
CA GLU A 55 -6.09 15.61 7.76
C GLU A 55 -6.31 14.72 6.54
N CYS A 56 -5.33 14.69 5.61
CA CYS A 56 -5.43 13.86 4.41
C CYS A 56 -5.55 12.36 4.75
N HIS A 57 -4.95 11.87 5.83
CA HIS A 57 -5.12 10.47 6.24
C HIS A 57 -6.54 10.18 6.73
N ALA A 58 -7.10 11.06 7.57
CA ALA A 58 -8.47 10.93 8.04
C ALA A 58 -9.47 10.97 6.86
N ASP A 59 -9.27 11.88 5.92
CA ASP A 59 -10.10 11.99 4.71
C ASP A 59 -9.94 10.75 3.82
N TYR A 60 -8.73 10.20 3.70
CA TYR A 60 -8.48 9.00 2.91
C TYR A 60 -9.17 7.77 3.49
N VAL A 61 -9.09 7.57 4.81
CA VAL A 61 -9.82 6.48 5.48
C VAL A 61 -11.32 6.64 5.29
N SER A 62 -11.83 7.88 5.43
CA SER A 62 -13.25 8.18 5.21
C SER A 62 -13.68 7.88 3.77
N ALA A 63 -12.85 8.22 2.77
CA ALA A 63 -13.09 7.91 1.36
C ALA A 63 -13.12 6.40 1.10
N LEU A 64 -12.17 5.64 1.64
CA LEU A 64 -12.16 4.18 1.51
C LEU A 64 -13.41 3.53 2.14
N GLN A 65 -13.84 4.01 3.31
CA GLN A 65 -15.06 3.55 3.97
C GLN A 65 -16.32 3.92 3.17
N ALA A 66 -16.40 5.14 2.64
CA ALA A 66 -17.51 5.59 1.79
C ALA A 66 -17.60 4.78 0.49
N ALA A 67 -16.45 4.37 -0.05
CA ALA A 67 -16.35 3.45 -1.16
C ALA A 67 -16.68 1.99 -0.81
N GLY A 68 -16.96 1.68 0.47
CA GLY A 68 -17.28 0.34 0.93
C GLY A 68 -16.08 -0.63 0.86
N VAL A 69 -14.86 -0.11 0.94
CA VAL A 69 -13.64 -0.92 1.05
C VAL A 69 -13.59 -1.52 2.46
N PRO A 70 -13.55 -2.87 2.61
CA PRO A 70 -13.42 -3.49 3.93
C PRO A 70 -12.02 -3.24 4.49
N MET A 71 -11.94 -2.79 5.75
CA MET A 71 -10.69 -2.40 6.40
C MET A 71 -10.70 -2.76 7.89
N PRO A 72 -9.54 -3.07 8.49
CA PRO A 72 -9.41 -3.13 9.95
C PRO A 72 -9.60 -1.74 10.56
N GLU A 73 -9.97 -1.69 11.84
CA GLU A 73 -9.98 -0.41 12.58
C GLU A 73 -8.61 0.27 12.45
N THR A 74 -8.60 1.53 12.01
CA THR A 74 -7.36 2.25 11.70
C THR A 74 -7.43 3.67 12.26
N GLU A 75 -6.41 4.04 13.03
CA GLU A 75 -6.24 5.35 13.63
C GLU A 75 -4.91 5.97 13.22
N PHE A 76 -4.87 7.30 13.12
CA PHE A 76 -3.67 8.06 12.84
C PHE A 76 -3.38 9.05 13.95
N HIS A 77 -2.16 8.98 14.48
CA HIS A 77 -1.73 9.72 15.64
C HIS A 77 -0.52 10.57 15.35
N LEU A 78 -0.53 11.80 15.86
CA LEU A 78 0.63 12.68 15.88
C LEU A 78 1.22 12.68 17.29
N VAL A 79 2.41 12.11 17.45
CA VAL A 79 3.05 11.91 18.76
C VAL A 79 4.30 12.75 18.88
N GLY A 80 4.36 13.62 19.89
CA GLY A 80 5.58 14.34 20.24
C GLY A 80 6.62 13.38 20.81
N MET A 81 7.75 13.25 20.11
CA MET A 81 8.85 12.36 20.47
C MET A 81 10.11 13.17 20.76
N PRO A 82 10.78 12.98 21.91
CA PRO A 82 12.04 13.65 22.18
C PRO A 82 13.15 13.09 21.28
N VAL A 83 13.84 13.97 20.57
CA VAL A 83 14.99 13.67 19.70
C VAL A 83 16.04 14.74 19.95
N ALA A 84 17.24 14.35 20.41
CA ALA A 84 18.41 15.24 20.54
C ALA A 84 18.11 16.68 21.03
N GLY A 85 17.42 16.81 22.17
CA GLY A 85 17.14 18.10 22.80
C GLY A 85 15.92 18.88 22.27
N HIS A 86 15.16 18.34 21.31
CA HIS A 86 13.90 18.92 20.84
C HIS A 86 12.79 17.85 20.73
N THR A 87 11.55 18.28 20.54
CA THR A 87 10.40 17.38 20.33
C THR A 87 10.04 17.36 18.85
N GLU A 88 10.18 16.20 18.20
CA GLU A 88 9.70 15.97 16.84
C GLU A 88 8.29 15.37 16.87
N VAL A 89 7.37 15.91 16.07
CA VAL A 89 6.03 15.31 15.89
C VAL A 89 6.15 14.14 14.92
N THR A 90 5.86 12.94 15.41
CA THR A 90 6.02 11.68 14.69
C THR A 90 4.64 11.14 14.29
N PRO A 91 4.37 10.92 13.00
CA PRO A 91 3.13 10.31 12.55
C PRO A 91 3.14 8.79 12.80
N ILE A 92 2.04 8.25 13.31
CA ILE A 92 1.90 6.84 13.66
C ILE A 92 0.53 6.35 13.22
N VAL A 93 0.50 5.27 12.45
CA VAL A 93 -0.75 4.52 12.20
C VAL A 93 -0.85 3.39 13.23
N VAL A 94 -1.98 3.32 13.92
CA VAL A 94 -2.35 2.22 14.81
C VAL A 94 -3.54 1.51 14.17
N GLN A 95 -3.41 0.22 13.90
CA GLN A 95 -4.40 -0.54 13.14
C GLN A 95 -4.71 -1.84 13.87
N GLU A 96 -5.96 -2.31 13.85
CA GLU A 96 -6.32 -3.65 14.33
C GLU A 96 -5.44 -4.70 13.64
N ALA A 97 -4.90 -5.63 14.43
CA ALA A 97 -4.01 -6.66 13.93
C ALA A 97 -4.79 -7.75 13.19
N LEU A 98 -4.46 -7.94 11.92
CA LEU A 98 -4.93 -9.09 11.15
C LEU A 98 -4.07 -10.32 11.46
N ASP A 99 -4.69 -11.50 11.46
CA ASP A 99 -3.96 -12.77 11.55
C ASP A 99 -3.03 -12.91 10.32
N PRO A 100 -1.70 -13.10 10.50
CA PRO A 100 -0.78 -13.35 9.40
C PRO A 100 -1.18 -14.52 8.49
N ALA A 101 -1.90 -15.52 9.02
CA ALA A 101 -2.42 -16.65 8.26
C ALA A 101 -3.47 -16.24 7.22
N CYS A 102 -4.10 -15.08 7.40
CA CYS A 102 -5.10 -14.54 6.48
C CYS A 102 -4.50 -13.63 5.40
N LEU A 103 -3.20 -13.33 5.42
CA LEU A 103 -2.60 -12.43 4.45
C LEU A 103 -2.63 -13.05 3.04
N MET A 104 -3.12 -12.28 2.06
CA MET A 104 -3.38 -12.79 0.70
C MET A 104 -2.11 -13.32 0.04
N ARG A 105 -0.99 -12.58 0.06
CA ARG A 105 0.25 -13.04 -0.59
C ARG A 105 0.78 -14.39 -0.04
N PRO A 106 0.98 -14.57 1.28
CA PRO A 106 1.34 -15.89 1.84
C PRO A 106 0.35 -17.00 1.52
N LEU A 107 -0.96 -16.71 1.58
CA LEU A 107 -1.99 -17.67 1.20
C LEU A 107 -1.87 -18.07 -0.27
N MET A 108 -1.66 -17.10 -1.16
CA MET A 108 -1.48 -17.38 -2.59
C MET A 108 -0.28 -18.28 -2.84
N LEU A 109 0.83 -18.12 -2.12
CA LEU A 109 2.01 -18.99 -2.28
C LEU A 109 1.75 -20.45 -1.89
N SER A 110 0.85 -20.71 -0.95
CA SER A 110 0.60 -22.04 -0.38
C SER A 110 -0.69 -22.71 -0.87
N SER A 111 -1.54 -22.00 -1.61
CA SER A 111 -2.85 -22.49 -2.07
C SER A 111 -2.81 -23.05 -3.50
N THR A 112 -3.90 -23.70 -3.92
CA THR A 112 -4.09 -24.10 -5.33
C THR A 112 -4.44 -22.90 -6.20
N THR A 113 -4.29 -23.05 -7.52
CA THR A 113 -4.60 -22.00 -8.51
C THR A 113 -6.07 -21.58 -8.46
N GLU A 114 -7.00 -22.51 -8.26
CA GLU A 114 -8.43 -22.20 -8.15
C GLU A 114 -8.68 -21.31 -6.94
N ARG A 115 -8.08 -21.65 -5.80
CA ARG A 115 -8.23 -20.88 -4.57
C ARG A 115 -7.56 -19.52 -4.67
N THR A 116 -6.44 -19.38 -5.39
CA THR A 116 -5.84 -18.06 -5.61
C THR A 116 -6.68 -17.19 -6.54
N LEU A 117 -7.36 -17.77 -7.54
CA LEU A 117 -8.31 -17.04 -8.39
C LEU A 117 -9.51 -16.52 -7.60
N GLU A 118 -10.03 -17.28 -6.63
CA GLU A 118 -11.07 -16.78 -5.72
C GLU A 118 -10.59 -15.58 -4.88
N MET A 119 -9.33 -15.58 -4.44
CA MET A 119 -8.73 -14.42 -3.75
C MET A 119 -8.57 -13.22 -4.68
N MET A 120 -8.20 -13.46 -5.94
CA MET A 120 -8.11 -12.41 -6.96
C MET A 120 -9.48 -11.80 -7.23
N GLU A 121 -10.54 -12.61 -7.33
CA GLU A 121 -11.92 -12.13 -7.44
C GLU A 121 -12.30 -11.25 -6.25
N ALA A 122 -12.07 -11.73 -5.02
CA ALA A 122 -12.39 -10.98 -3.81
C ALA A 122 -11.68 -9.62 -3.74
N ALA A 123 -10.39 -9.57 -4.11
CA ALA A 123 -9.62 -8.33 -4.15
C ALA A 123 -10.06 -7.42 -5.31
N GLY A 124 -10.30 -7.99 -6.50
CA GLY A 124 -10.77 -7.27 -7.69
C GLY A 124 -12.10 -6.56 -7.42
N GLN A 125 -13.04 -7.21 -6.74
CA GLN A 125 -14.32 -6.62 -6.35
C GLN A 125 -14.16 -5.39 -5.44
N VAL A 126 -13.14 -5.38 -4.58
CA VAL A 126 -12.81 -4.20 -3.76
C VAL A 126 -12.25 -3.07 -4.63
N ILE A 127 -11.39 -3.39 -5.60
CA ILE A 127 -10.82 -2.42 -6.56
C ILE A 127 -11.92 -1.78 -7.42
N ALA A 128 -12.77 -2.60 -8.05
CA ALA A 128 -13.85 -2.13 -8.91
C ALA A 128 -14.80 -1.20 -8.14
N ARG A 129 -15.22 -1.63 -6.95
CA ARG A 129 -16.09 -0.83 -6.07
C ARG A 129 -15.48 0.52 -5.72
N PHE A 130 -14.20 0.54 -5.37
CA PHE A 130 -13.51 1.79 -5.07
C PHE A 130 -13.55 2.74 -6.26
N TRP A 131 -13.19 2.27 -7.46
CA TRP A 131 -13.10 3.14 -8.62
C TRP A 131 -14.46 3.62 -9.11
N HIS A 132 -15.49 2.78 -9.06
CA HIS A 132 -16.86 3.21 -9.35
C HIS A 132 -17.38 4.28 -8.39
N TRP A 133 -17.05 4.15 -7.09
CA TRP A 133 -17.36 5.22 -6.14
C TRP A 133 -16.58 6.50 -6.46
N ALA A 134 -15.29 6.37 -6.83
CA ALA A 134 -14.41 7.49 -7.09
C ALA A 134 -14.81 8.31 -8.34
N GLU A 135 -15.60 7.76 -9.27
CA GLU A 135 -16.17 8.53 -10.40
C GLU A 135 -16.99 9.75 -9.94
N GLY A 136 -17.64 9.64 -8.77
CA GLY A 136 -18.43 10.71 -8.17
C GLY A 136 -17.67 11.59 -7.18
N PHE A 137 -16.38 11.33 -6.95
CA PHE A 137 -15.59 12.06 -5.95
C PHE A 137 -15.05 13.37 -6.53
N ASP A 138 -15.40 14.50 -5.89
CA ASP A 138 -14.87 15.82 -6.25
C ASP A 138 -13.47 16.01 -5.66
N GLY A 139 -12.46 15.53 -6.37
CA GLY A 139 -11.07 15.71 -6.01
C GLY A 139 -10.17 14.61 -6.55
N ARG A 140 -8.88 14.69 -6.21
CA ARG A 140 -7.91 13.65 -6.54
C ARG A 140 -7.88 12.60 -5.43
N VAL A 141 -8.27 11.37 -5.76
CA VAL A 141 -8.16 10.20 -4.90
C VAL A 141 -7.54 9.04 -5.67
N GLY A 142 -6.76 8.19 -5.01
CA GLY A 142 -6.11 7.03 -5.59
C GLY A 142 -6.20 5.80 -4.69
N PHE A 143 -5.79 4.66 -5.22
CA PHE A 143 -5.80 3.38 -4.52
C PHE A 143 -4.58 2.56 -4.92
N HIS A 144 -3.93 1.94 -3.92
CA HIS A 144 -2.77 1.09 -4.14
C HIS A 144 -3.06 -0.38 -3.75
N PRO A 145 -3.85 -1.11 -4.57
CA PRO A 145 -4.34 -2.44 -4.23
C PRO A 145 -3.36 -3.54 -4.67
N SER A 146 -2.20 -3.60 -4.02
CA SER A 146 -1.27 -4.73 -4.21
C SER A 146 -1.80 -5.99 -3.49
N ILE A 147 -1.50 -7.20 -4.01
CA ILE A 147 -1.74 -8.48 -3.29
C ILE A 147 -1.09 -8.55 -1.90
N ARG A 148 -0.17 -7.63 -1.58
CA ARG A 148 0.47 -7.48 -0.27
C ARG A 148 -0.34 -6.64 0.72
N ASN A 149 -1.32 -5.90 0.22
CA ASN A 149 -2.13 -4.95 0.98
C ASN A 149 -3.52 -5.52 1.31
N PHE A 150 -3.75 -6.80 0.99
CA PHE A 150 -4.99 -7.52 1.25
C PHE A 150 -4.78 -8.70 2.20
N ALA A 151 -5.76 -8.92 3.06
CA ALA A 151 -6.01 -10.17 3.77
C ALA A 151 -7.33 -10.77 3.27
N ILE A 152 -7.49 -12.08 3.45
CA ILE A 152 -8.70 -12.83 3.09
C ILE A 152 -9.35 -13.34 4.38
N LEU A 153 -10.49 -12.76 4.74
CA LEU A 153 -11.30 -13.15 5.90
C LEU A 153 -12.67 -13.61 5.42
N ASP A 154 -13.04 -14.85 5.73
CA ASP A 154 -14.32 -15.44 5.34
C ASP A 154 -14.66 -15.28 3.84
N GLY A 155 -13.64 -15.44 2.99
CA GLY A 155 -13.76 -15.31 1.53
C GLY A 155 -13.83 -13.86 1.02
N ARG A 156 -13.68 -12.86 1.89
CA ARG A 156 -13.68 -11.43 1.53
C ARG A 156 -12.28 -10.85 1.62
N ALA A 157 -11.96 -9.94 0.71
CA ALA A 157 -10.72 -9.18 0.77
C ALA A 157 -10.86 -7.99 1.73
N VAL A 158 -9.88 -7.83 2.61
CA VAL A 158 -9.76 -6.73 3.56
C VAL A 158 -8.48 -5.96 3.25
N PHE A 159 -8.62 -4.67 2.95
CA PHE A 159 -7.52 -3.78 2.62
C PHE A 159 -6.94 -3.12 3.88
N PHE A 160 -5.61 -3.03 3.99
CA PHE A 160 -4.97 -2.52 5.21
C PHE A 160 -3.83 -1.52 4.99
N ASP A 161 -3.65 -1.00 3.77
CA ASP A 161 -2.57 -0.05 3.44
C ASP A 161 -3.07 1.38 3.24
N THR A 162 -3.16 2.15 4.33
CA THR A 162 -3.67 3.53 4.29
C THR A 162 -2.58 4.59 4.09
N PHE A 163 -1.33 4.20 3.79
CA PHE A 163 -0.21 5.14 3.69
C PHE A 163 0.66 4.91 2.44
N PRO A 164 1.02 5.97 1.69
CA PRO A 164 0.62 7.36 1.90
C PRO A 164 -0.89 7.57 1.66
N PRO A 165 -1.51 8.57 2.30
CA PRO A 165 -2.90 8.88 2.02
C PRO A 165 -3.03 9.44 0.60
N LEU A 166 -3.64 8.67 -0.30
CA LEU A 166 -3.73 8.98 -1.72
C LEU A 166 -4.90 9.91 -2.01
N ILE A 167 -4.99 11.04 -1.32
CA ILE A 167 -6.10 11.99 -1.45
C ILE A 167 -5.62 13.43 -1.32
N HIS A 168 -6.27 14.36 -2.03
CA HIS A 168 -6.05 15.82 -2.01
C HIS A 168 -4.67 16.34 -2.46
N TYR A 169 -3.63 15.52 -2.44
CA TYR A 169 -2.32 15.90 -2.96
C TYR A 169 -2.36 15.97 -4.48
N THR A 170 -1.76 17.02 -5.03
CA THR A 170 -1.38 17.05 -6.44
C THR A 170 -0.35 15.95 -6.73
N ARG A 171 -0.18 15.64 -8.02
CA ARG A 171 0.82 14.66 -8.46
C ARG A 171 2.23 14.98 -7.94
N ASP A 172 2.63 16.24 -7.99
CA ASP A 172 3.97 16.65 -7.55
C ASP A 172 4.12 16.63 -6.03
N GLU A 173 3.11 17.06 -5.27
CA GLU A 173 3.12 17.01 -3.80
C GLU A 173 3.19 15.58 -3.29
N MET A 174 2.45 14.65 -3.90
CA MET A 174 2.55 13.23 -3.55
C MET A 174 3.94 12.70 -3.88
N GLY A 175 4.55 13.07 -5.00
CA GLY A 175 5.94 12.73 -5.31
C GLY A 175 6.93 13.20 -4.24
N GLN A 176 6.72 14.41 -3.69
CA GLN A 176 7.52 14.93 -2.57
C GLN A 176 7.27 14.15 -1.28
N LEU A 177 6.02 13.80 -0.99
CA LEU A 177 5.63 13.01 0.17
C LEU A 177 6.32 11.63 0.14
N LEU A 178 6.30 10.93 -1.00
CA LEU A 178 6.98 9.65 -1.19
C LEU A 178 8.48 9.73 -0.91
N LEU A 179 9.14 10.80 -1.37
CA LEU A 179 10.57 11.01 -1.13
C LEU A 179 10.85 11.31 0.34
N GLN A 180 10.05 12.18 0.96
CA GLN A 180 10.21 12.61 2.35
C GLN A 180 10.16 11.43 3.32
N PHE A 181 9.19 10.54 3.12
CA PHE A 181 8.96 9.40 3.99
C PHE A 181 9.80 8.18 3.64
N SER A 182 10.53 8.19 2.51
CA SER A 182 11.43 7.09 2.13
C SER A 182 12.49 6.87 3.22
N GLU A 183 12.70 5.61 3.63
CA GLU A 183 13.67 5.26 4.67
C GLU A 183 15.12 5.63 4.25
N LYS A 184 15.45 5.51 2.96
CA LYS A 184 16.82 5.64 2.45
C LYS A 184 17.28 7.10 2.35
N ARG A 185 18.29 7.46 3.14
CA ARG A 185 18.96 8.78 3.09
C ARG A 185 19.36 9.19 1.68
N LEU A 186 19.86 8.24 0.88
CA LEU A 186 20.28 8.47 -0.50
C LEU A 186 19.12 8.97 -1.37
N MET A 187 17.93 8.37 -1.26
CA MET A 187 16.73 8.76 -2.02
C MET A 187 16.34 10.20 -1.77
N ARG A 188 16.52 10.67 -0.53
CA ARG A 188 16.24 12.06 -0.15
C ARG A 188 17.30 13.02 -0.69
N LEU A 189 18.55 12.59 -0.78
CA LEU A 189 19.66 13.40 -1.28
C LEU A 189 19.63 13.53 -2.81
N VAL A 190 19.32 12.45 -3.53
CA VAL A 190 19.17 12.47 -4.99
C VAL A 190 17.78 12.90 -5.46
N GLY A 191 16.86 13.12 -4.50
CA GLY A 191 15.44 13.39 -4.69
C GLY A 191 15.11 14.31 -5.87
N PRO A 192 15.72 15.51 -6.00
CA PRO A 192 15.40 16.42 -7.10
C PRO A 192 15.69 15.87 -8.51
N LEU A 193 16.71 15.01 -8.67
CA LEU A 193 17.11 14.41 -9.95
C LEU A 193 16.24 13.19 -10.32
N VAL A 194 15.70 12.49 -9.32
CA VAL A 194 14.83 11.31 -9.52
C VAL A 194 13.36 11.58 -9.23
N GLN A 195 12.99 12.81 -8.82
CA GLN A 195 11.62 13.19 -8.47
C GLN A 195 10.67 12.86 -9.61
N LYS A 196 10.97 13.25 -10.85
CA LYS A 196 10.14 12.92 -12.02
C LYS A 196 9.88 11.42 -12.18
N LYS A 197 10.85 10.57 -11.83
CA LYS A 197 10.71 9.11 -11.90
C LYS A 197 9.91 8.55 -10.73
N VAL A 198 10.14 9.05 -9.51
CA VAL A 198 9.38 8.65 -8.30
C VAL A 198 7.93 9.12 -8.38
N THR A 199 7.71 10.34 -8.86
CA THR A 199 6.38 10.88 -9.14
C THR A 199 5.61 9.98 -10.11
N GLY A 200 6.28 9.39 -11.11
CA GLY A 200 5.63 8.47 -12.05
C GLY A 200 5.19 7.14 -11.45
N ILE A 201 5.80 6.68 -10.35
CA ILE A 201 5.42 5.42 -9.68
C ILE A 201 3.99 5.49 -9.15
N GLN A 202 3.58 6.67 -8.70
CA GLN A 202 2.25 6.85 -8.15
C GLN A 202 1.17 6.80 -9.23
N ASP A 203 1.50 7.04 -10.51
CA ASP A 203 0.51 7.28 -11.55
C ASP A 203 -0.40 6.06 -11.72
N GLU A 204 0.17 4.85 -11.58
CA GLU A 204 -0.56 3.58 -11.55
C GLU A 204 -1.63 3.54 -10.44
N TRP A 205 -1.40 4.23 -9.31
CA TRP A 205 -2.32 4.26 -8.16
C TRP A 205 -3.49 5.23 -8.37
N TYR A 206 -3.42 6.08 -9.39
CA TYR A 206 -4.48 7.03 -9.74
C TYR A 206 -5.20 6.65 -11.06
N SER A 207 -4.89 5.48 -11.64
CA SER A 207 -5.61 4.95 -12.82
C SER A 207 -6.39 3.68 -12.44
N PRO A 208 -7.72 3.66 -12.67
CA PRO A 208 -8.55 2.48 -12.46
C PRO A 208 -8.03 1.24 -13.18
N ALA A 209 -7.66 1.39 -14.46
CA ALA A 209 -7.12 0.31 -15.27
C ALA A 209 -5.78 -0.20 -14.71
N GLU A 210 -4.83 0.69 -14.45
CA GLU A 210 -3.48 0.32 -14.02
C GLU A 210 -3.46 -0.33 -12.63
N THR A 211 -4.36 0.06 -11.72
CA THR A 211 -4.43 -0.60 -10.41
C THR A 211 -4.77 -2.09 -10.50
N LEU A 212 -5.73 -2.46 -11.36
CA LEU A 212 -6.10 -3.86 -11.56
C LEU A 212 -5.00 -4.61 -12.34
N VAL A 213 -4.46 -4.00 -13.39
CA VAL A 213 -3.33 -4.57 -14.16
C VAL A 213 -2.13 -4.82 -13.25
N GLY A 214 -1.83 -3.88 -12.35
CA GLY A 214 -0.76 -4.00 -11.36
C GLY A 214 -0.98 -5.15 -10.37
N MET A 215 -2.22 -5.40 -9.95
CA MET A 215 -2.58 -6.55 -9.11
C MET A 215 -2.39 -7.86 -9.86
N VAL A 216 -2.93 -7.99 -11.08
CA VAL A 216 -2.75 -9.18 -11.94
C VAL A 216 -1.27 -9.45 -12.19
N GLY A 217 -0.51 -8.41 -12.55
CA GLY A 217 0.93 -8.51 -12.74
C GLY A 217 1.67 -8.96 -11.48
N SER A 218 1.20 -8.55 -10.30
CA SER A 218 1.76 -9.01 -9.03
C SER A 218 1.50 -10.49 -8.78
N ALA A 219 0.32 -10.99 -9.13
CA ALA A 219 0.00 -12.41 -9.07
C ALA A 219 0.83 -13.25 -10.05
N CYS A 220 0.93 -12.81 -11.32
CA CYS A 220 1.77 -13.48 -12.33
C CYS A 220 3.24 -13.57 -11.91
N ARG A 221 3.78 -12.52 -11.28
CA ARG A 221 5.15 -12.55 -10.75
C ARG A 221 5.32 -13.42 -9.52
N LEU A 222 4.28 -13.55 -8.70
CA LEU A 222 4.30 -14.41 -7.52
C LEU A 222 4.26 -15.89 -7.90
N ARG A 223 3.48 -16.23 -8.93
CA ARG A 223 3.26 -17.60 -9.40
C ARG A 223 3.32 -17.65 -10.94
N PRO A 224 4.54 -17.69 -11.51
CA PRO A 224 4.73 -17.64 -12.96
C PRO A 224 4.06 -18.79 -13.71
N ASP A 225 4.02 -19.99 -13.12
CA ASP A 225 3.42 -21.18 -13.73
C ASP A 225 1.90 -21.04 -13.93
N ASP A 226 1.25 -20.20 -13.12
CA ASP A 226 -0.19 -19.91 -13.18
C ASP A 226 -0.51 -18.62 -13.94
N ALA A 227 0.48 -17.95 -14.54
CA ALA A 227 0.31 -16.61 -15.12
C ALA A 227 -0.84 -16.54 -16.15
N GLN A 228 -1.03 -17.57 -16.96
CA GLN A 228 -2.13 -17.60 -17.94
C GLN A 228 -3.50 -17.64 -17.29
N ALA A 229 -3.64 -18.32 -16.14
CA ALA A 229 -4.90 -18.34 -15.39
C ALA A 229 -5.24 -16.94 -14.86
N TYR A 230 -4.27 -16.24 -14.26
CA TYR A 230 -4.47 -14.87 -13.77
C TYR A 230 -4.76 -13.87 -14.89
N LEU A 231 -4.08 -14.00 -16.04
CA LEU A 231 -4.35 -13.14 -17.21
C LEU A 231 -5.74 -13.41 -17.79
N SER A 232 -6.15 -14.68 -17.88
CA SER A 232 -7.49 -15.03 -18.34
C SER A 232 -8.56 -14.49 -17.41
N TRP A 233 -8.39 -14.69 -16.10
CA TRP A 233 -9.27 -14.10 -15.09
C TRP A 233 -9.31 -12.58 -15.18
N GLY A 234 -8.15 -11.92 -15.30
CA GLY A 234 -8.07 -10.47 -15.37
C GLY A 234 -8.85 -9.91 -16.56
N ARG A 235 -8.72 -10.51 -17.74
CA ARG A 235 -9.45 -10.08 -18.94
C ARG A 235 -10.96 -10.27 -18.79
N ASP A 236 -11.39 -11.39 -18.22
CA ASP A 236 -12.80 -11.65 -17.91
C ASP A 236 -13.33 -10.63 -16.89
N PHE A 237 -12.63 -10.45 -15.77
CA PHE A 237 -13.00 -9.53 -14.71
C PHE A 237 -13.13 -8.09 -15.21
N VAL A 238 -12.15 -7.62 -15.99
CA VAL A 238 -12.17 -6.29 -16.59
C VAL A 238 -13.44 -6.07 -17.42
N ALA A 239 -13.79 -7.04 -18.26
CA ALA A 239 -14.96 -6.94 -19.13
C ALA A 239 -16.27 -6.84 -18.34
N ARG A 240 -16.37 -7.55 -17.20
CA ARG A 240 -17.58 -7.63 -16.37
C ARG A 240 -17.72 -6.49 -15.36
N GLU A 241 -16.62 -6.09 -14.72
CA GLU A 241 -16.66 -5.30 -13.47
C GLU A 241 -15.91 -3.96 -13.55
N MET A 242 -15.15 -3.69 -14.63
CA MET A 242 -14.31 -2.49 -14.74
C MET A 242 -14.73 -1.56 -15.88
N GLN A 243 -15.98 -1.62 -16.33
CA GLN A 243 -16.48 -0.58 -17.23
C GLN A 243 -16.53 0.76 -16.48
N PRO A 244 -16.18 1.91 -17.09
CA PRO A 244 -15.84 2.11 -18.50
C PRO A 244 -14.35 1.93 -18.85
N TRP A 245 -13.51 1.54 -17.89
CA TRP A 245 -12.04 1.45 -18.03
C TRP A 245 -11.54 0.19 -18.74
N ALA A 246 -12.44 -0.63 -19.27
CA ALA A 246 -12.08 -1.92 -19.84
C ALA A 246 -11.12 -1.80 -21.03
N ASP A 247 -11.37 -0.87 -21.95
CA ASP A 247 -10.54 -0.66 -23.13
C ASP A 247 -9.12 -0.18 -22.78
N GLU A 248 -8.97 0.52 -21.66
CA GLU A 248 -7.65 0.95 -21.13
C GLU A 248 -6.92 -0.22 -20.46
N ALA A 249 -7.63 -1.09 -19.73
CA ALA A 249 -7.01 -2.17 -18.96
C ALA A 249 -6.66 -3.41 -19.80
N LEU A 250 -7.48 -3.76 -20.79
CA LEU A 250 -7.31 -4.97 -21.61
C LEU A 250 -5.93 -5.07 -22.29
N PRO A 251 -5.37 -4.00 -22.90
CA PRO A 251 -4.01 -4.05 -23.46
C PRO A 251 -2.94 -4.43 -22.43
N GLY A 252 -3.07 -3.95 -21.19
CA GLY A 252 -2.18 -4.27 -20.08
C GLY A 252 -2.23 -5.73 -19.62
N LEU A 253 -3.26 -6.48 -20.05
CA LEU A 253 -3.48 -7.88 -19.70
C LEU A 253 -3.23 -8.85 -20.88
N ALA A 254 -2.66 -8.38 -21.98
CA ALA A 254 -2.32 -9.23 -23.12
C ALA A 254 -1.19 -10.23 -22.78
N GLU A 255 -0.19 -9.77 -22.03
CA GLU A 255 0.93 -10.58 -21.55
C GLU A 255 1.14 -10.34 -20.06
N ALA A 256 1.89 -11.23 -19.38
CA ALA A 256 2.24 -11.06 -17.98
C ALA A 256 2.90 -9.69 -17.74
N PRO A 257 2.27 -8.76 -16.99
CA PRO A 257 2.78 -7.40 -16.84
C PRO A 257 4.18 -7.40 -16.23
N LYS A 258 5.14 -6.91 -17.01
CA LYS A 258 6.52 -6.71 -16.56
C LYS A 258 6.59 -5.43 -15.76
N LEU A 259 7.40 -5.43 -14.69
CA LEU A 259 7.76 -4.17 -14.04
C LEU A 259 8.46 -3.27 -15.07
N PRO A 260 8.18 -1.96 -15.11
CA PRO A 260 8.86 -1.05 -16.03
C PRO A 260 10.39 -1.18 -15.88
N GLY A 261 11.12 -1.23 -16.99
CA GLY A 261 12.57 -1.51 -17.00
C GLY A 261 13.43 -0.50 -16.21
N TYR A 262 12.96 0.74 -16.08
CA TYR A 262 13.61 1.74 -15.23
C TYR A 262 13.50 1.39 -13.73
N TRP A 263 12.44 0.67 -13.34
CA TRP A 263 12.13 0.27 -11.97
C TRP A 263 13.03 -0.89 -11.52
N THR A 264 13.28 -1.88 -12.38
CA THR A 264 14.22 -2.98 -12.11
C THR A 264 15.65 -2.47 -11.94
N GLY A 265 16.08 -1.51 -12.78
CA GLY A 265 17.37 -0.84 -12.64
C GLY A 265 17.47 -0.01 -11.35
N PHE A 266 16.44 0.76 -11.02
CA PHE A 266 16.38 1.60 -9.82
C PHE A 266 16.37 0.78 -8.52
N ARG A 267 15.62 -0.33 -8.46
CA ARG A 267 15.63 -1.28 -7.33
C ARG A 267 17.02 -1.85 -7.07
N LYS A 268 17.71 -2.23 -8.14
CA LYS A 268 19.03 -2.85 -8.10
C LYS A 268 20.08 -1.86 -7.57
N VAL A 269 20.06 -0.61 -8.05
CA VAL A 269 20.98 0.45 -7.61
C VAL A 269 20.73 0.85 -6.15
N LEU A 270 19.48 0.81 -5.70
CA LEU A 270 19.12 1.25 -4.35
C LEU A 270 19.18 0.15 -3.30
N GLY A 271 19.46 -1.10 -3.65
CA GLY A 271 19.36 -2.23 -2.72
C GLY A 271 17.94 -2.40 -2.15
N LEU A 272 16.91 -2.08 -2.95
CA LEU A 272 15.49 -2.32 -2.65
C LEU A 272 15.07 -3.73 -3.11
N GLN A 273 16.04 -4.64 -3.21
CA GLN A 273 15.78 -6.07 -3.32
C GLN A 273 15.14 -6.53 -2.01
N GLY A 274 13.81 -6.46 -1.95
CA GLY A 274 13.13 -7.67 -1.49
C GLY A 274 13.46 -8.72 -2.53
N GLU A 275 14.00 -9.85 -2.11
CA GLU A 275 14.23 -10.96 -3.03
C GLU A 275 12.97 -11.15 -3.89
N PRO A 276 13.08 -11.26 -5.23
CA PRO A 276 12.08 -12.02 -5.95
C PRO A 276 12.20 -13.42 -5.35
N ASN A 277 11.42 -13.70 -4.30
CA ASN A 277 11.44 -15.01 -3.69
C ASN A 277 11.06 -15.97 -4.82
N VAL A 278 12.04 -16.81 -5.14
CA VAL A 278 11.88 -18.10 -5.77
C VAL A 278 10.69 -18.85 -5.15
#